data_AF-X1PEP8-F1
#
_entry.id   AF-X1PEP8-F1
#
_cell.length_a   1.000
_cell.length_b   1.000
_cell.length_c   1.000
_cell.angle_alpha   90.00
_cell.angle_beta   90.00
_cell.angle_gamma   90.00
#
_symmetry.space_group_name_H-M   'P 1'
#
loop_
_entity.id
_entity.type
_entity.pdbx_description
1 polymer ?
#
loop_
_entity_poly.entity_id
_entity_poly.type
_entity_poly.pdbx_seq_one_letter_code
_entity_poly.pdbx_strand_id
1 'polypeptide(L)'
;TGEFDYSVHLKENSLFDTETLKPPPPVIPPPPPTPPPPPPPKTVGAGELLLFSKLVDSMDATFNYKFKCDQPVTELTEEVTIIAILENPEVWSKTFVLVPHTKKSGGFSVSFPLDINHFTEMLEAIRSETGVPAESYNLTIKADVHTTAQTDFGPIDEVFSQTLSSALGKGTLEWNEELIQSKPVSITTSQM
;
A
#
# COMPACT_ATOMS: atom_id res chain seq x y z
N THR A 1 -11.22 -6.55 4.87
CA THR A 1 -10.68 -5.17 5.02
C THR A 1 -9.20 -5.22 4.79
N GLY A 2 -8.68 -4.29 4.01
CA GLY A 2 -7.25 -4.08 3.82
C GLY A 2 -6.83 -2.72 4.39
N GLU A 3 -5.56 -2.62 4.79
CA GLU A 3 -4.95 -1.40 5.26
C GLU A 3 -3.47 -1.35 4.86
N PHE A 4 -3.06 -0.25 4.21
CA PHE A 4 -1.66 0.07 3.98
C PHE A 4 -1.14 0.96 5.11
N ASP A 5 0.07 0.65 5.55
CA ASP A 5 0.90 1.52 6.40
C ASP A 5 2.28 1.65 5.75
N TYR A 6 3.00 2.72 6.06
CA TYR A 6 4.36 2.92 5.58
C TYR A 6 5.21 3.76 6.53
N SER A 7 6.53 3.58 6.42
CA SER A 7 7.52 4.41 7.09
C SER A 7 8.58 4.83 6.08
N VAL A 8 8.92 6.12 6.07
CA VAL A 8 9.94 6.68 5.17
C VAL A 8 11.15 7.09 6.01
N HIS A 9 12.31 6.56 5.64
CA HIS A 9 13.60 6.92 6.20
C HIS A 9 14.28 7.92 5.26
N LEU A 10 14.65 9.08 5.80
CA LEU A 10 15.31 10.14 5.04
C LEU A 10 16.83 10.10 5.25
N LYS A 11 17.56 10.43 4.20
CA LYS A 11 18.98 10.77 4.27
C LYS A 11 19.16 12.03 5.11
N GLU A 12 20.35 12.21 5.69
CA GLU A 12 20.70 13.46 6.35
C GLU A 12 20.48 14.64 5.40
N ASN A 13 19.67 15.60 5.83
CA ASN A 13 19.27 16.74 5.01
C ASN A 13 18.93 17.94 5.89
N SER A 14 18.94 19.13 5.29
CA SER A 14 18.66 20.39 6.02
C SER A 14 17.18 20.80 6.00
N LEU A 15 16.32 20.09 5.26
CA LEU A 15 14.91 20.46 5.07
C LEU A 15 13.99 19.80 6.11
N PHE A 16 14.33 18.58 6.50
CA PHE A 16 13.65 17.77 7.49
C PHE A 16 14.64 17.38 8.56
N ASP A 17 14.21 17.43 9.81
CA ASP A 17 14.93 16.77 10.90
C ASP A 17 15.10 15.27 10.56
N THR A 18 16.19 14.64 11.00
CA THR A 18 16.51 13.21 10.77
C THR A 18 15.52 12.28 11.49
N GLU A 19 14.26 12.30 11.07
CA GLU A 19 13.14 11.56 11.66
C GLU A 19 12.46 10.67 10.63
N THR A 20 11.97 9.51 11.08
CA THR A 20 11.13 8.63 10.26
C THR A 20 9.75 9.26 10.09
N LEU A 21 9.30 9.41 8.85
CA LEU A 21 7.98 9.94 8.53
C LEU A 21 6.97 8.78 8.41
N LYS A 22 5.78 8.98 8.98
CA LYS A 22 4.65 8.03 8.95
C LYS A 22 3.38 8.72 8.47
N PRO A 23 2.43 7.99 7.86
CA PRO A 23 1.12 8.55 7.58
C PRO A 23 0.41 8.99 8.86
N PRO A 24 -0.51 9.97 8.78
CA PRO A 24 -1.32 10.36 9.92
C PRO A 24 -2.15 9.16 10.43
N PRO A 25 -2.27 8.98 11.76
CA PRO A 25 -3.09 7.92 12.31
C PRO A 25 -4.54 8.11 11.87
N PRO A 26 -5.29 7.02 11.65
CA PRO A 26 -6.73 7.10 11.42
C PRO A 26 -7.39 7.87 12.57
N VAL A 27 -8.42 8.68 12.27
CA VAL A 27 -9.18 9.40 13.29
C VAL A 27 -9.95 8.39 14.16
N ILE A 28 -9.37 7.96 15.27
CA ILE A 28 -10.01 7.07 16.26
C ILE A 28 -10.47 7.92 17.45
N PRO A 29 -11.70 7.73 17.98
CA PRO A 29 -12.14 8.40 19.21
C PRO A 29 -11.21 8.05 20.40
N PRO A 30 -10.91 9.01 21.29
CA PRO A 30 -9.82 8.85 22.26
C PRO A 30 -10.09 7.72 23.27
N PRO A 31 -9.13 6.79 23.47
CA PRO A 31 -9.18 5.82 24.57
C PRO A 31 -8.79 6.47 25.93
N PRO A 32 -9.15 5.85 27.07
CA PRO A 32 -8.78 6.33 28.40
C PRO A 32 -7.25 6.36 28.62
N PRO A 33 -6.73 7.24 29.50
CA PRO A 33 -5.30 7.55 29.57
C PRO A 33 -4.45 6.38 30.10
N THR A 34 -3.40 6.04 29.35
CA THR A 34 -2.32 5.09 29.71
C THR A 34 -0.99 5.82 29.95
N PRO A 35 0.02 5.17 30.59
CA PRO A 35 1.28 5.80 30.98
C PRO A 35 2.10 6.34 29.78
N PRO A 36 3.06 7.25 30.01
CA PRO A 36 3.73 7.96 28.92
C PRO A 36 4.55 7.00 28.04
N PRO A 37 4.33 7.03 26.71
CA PRO A 37 5.10 6.22 25.77
C PRO A 37 6.48 6.84 25.49
N PRO A 38 7.41 6.06 24.87
CA PRO A 38 8.64 6.59 24.29
C PRO A 38 8.36 7.76 23.33
N PRO A 39 9.35 8.62 23.04
CA PRO A 39 9.16 9.77 22.15
C PRO A 39 8.55 9.33 20.82
N PRO A 40 7.41 9.94 20.41
CA PRO A 40 6.67 9.49 19.24
C PRO A 40 7.39 9.88 17.95
N PRO A 41 7.33 9.04 16.90
CA PRO A 41 7.66 9.47 15.55
C PRO A 41 6.84 10.71 15.17
N LYS A 42 7.43 11.64 14.42
CA LYS A 42 6.71 12.83 13.96
C LYS A 42 5.64 12.41 12.95
N THR A 43 4.40 12.63 13.36
CA THR A 43 3.21 12.39 12.55
C THR A 43 2.95 13.63 11.71
N VAL A 44 2.89 13.49 10.38
CA VAL A 44 2.63 14.62 9.47
C VAL A 44 1.17 14.60 9.04
N GLY A 45 0.55 15.77 8.96
CA GLY A 45 -0.86 15.93 8.61
C GLY A 45 -1.18 15.42 7.20
N ALA A 46 -2.42 14.95 7.04
CA ALA A 46 -2.99 14.54 5.76
C ALA A 46 -2.97 15.70 4.76
N GLY A 47 -2.36 15.50 3.59
CA GLY A 47 -2.24 16.47 2.49
C GLY A 47 -0.93 17.27 2.41
N GLU A 48 0.05 17.04 3.29
CA GLU A 48 1.29 17.83 3.35
C GLU A 48 2.59 17.06 3.06
N LEU A 49 2.51 15.76 2.79
CA LEU A 49 3.68 14.88 2.69
C LEU A 49 4.28 14.86 1.27
N LEU A 50 4.75 16.04 0.85
CA LEU A 50 5.47 16.23 -0.40
C LEU A 50 6.93 15.82 -0.18
N LEU A 51 7.25 14.57 -0.51
CA LEU A 51 8.57 13.98 -0.29
C LEU A 51 9.48 14.24 -1.48
N PHE A 52 10.67 14.79 -1.24
CA PHE A 52 11.69 14.85 -2.27
C PHE A 52 12.35 13.48 -2.42
N SER A 53 12.09 12.81 -3.54
CA SER A 53 12.57 11.45 -3.86
C SER A 53 14.07 11.24 -3.58
N LYS A 54 14.92 12.24 -3.87
CA LYS A 54 16.37 12.18 -3.63
C LYS A 54 16.76 12.12 -2.15
N LEU A 55 15.90 12.61 -1.27
CA LEU A 55 16.10 12.57 0.18
C LEU A 55 15.63 11.26 0.79
N VAL A 56 14.83 10.47 0.06
CA VAL A 56 14.40 9.15 0.54
C VAL A 56 15.59 8.20 0.49
N ASP A 57 15.93 7.64 1.66
CA ASP A 57 16.92 6.59 1.80
C ASP A 57 16.26 5.23 1.57
N SER A 58 15.23 4.94 2.36
CA SER A 58 14.39 3.75 2.21
C SER A 58 12.93 4.05 2.56
N MET A 59 12.04 3.22 2.04
CA MET A 59 10.65 3.20 2.43
C MET A 59 10.23 1.76 2.72
N ASP A 60 9.63 1.54 3.87
CA ASP A 60 9.08 0.25 4.27
C ASP A 60 7.56 0.36 4.28
N ALA A 61 6.89 -0.46 3.48
CA ALA A 61 5.44 -0.52 3.43
C ALA A 61 4.95 -1.83 4.06
N THR A 62 3.76 -1.78 4.65
CA THR A 62 3.07 -2.94 5.20
C THR A 62 1.64 -2.96 4.71
N PHE A 63 1.20 -4.12 4.21
CA PHE A 63 -0.20 -4.37 3.90
C PHE A 63 -0.78 -5.33 4.93
N ASN A 64 -1.84 -4.89 5.60
CA ASN A 64 -2.60 -5.64 6.56
C ASN A 64 -3.92 -6.08 5.93
N TYR A 65 -4.29 -7.34 6.10
CA TYR A 65 -5.55 -7.86 5.61
C TYR A 65 -6.26 -8.67 6.68
N LYS A 66 -7.59 -8.48 6.72
CA LYS A 66 -8.47 -9.28 7.56
C LYS A 66 -9.75 -9.65 6.80
N PHE A 67 -9.90 -10.94 6.57
CA PHE A 67 -11.17 -11.54 6.18
C PHE A 67 -12.13 -11.62 7.38
N LYS A 68 -13.42 -11.36 7.14
CA LYS A 68 -14.49 -11.50 8.13
C LYS A 68 -15.69 -12.16 7.47
N CYS A 69 -16.22 -13.19 8.11
CA CYS A 69 -17.47 -13.86 7.72
C CYS A 69 -18.33 -14.04 8.97
N ASP A 70 -19.63 -13.81 8.84
CA ASP A 70 -20.59 -13.99 9.94
C ASP A 70 -20.99 -15.47 10.13
N GLN A 71 -20.56 -16.35 9.21
CA GLN A 71 -20.76 -17.79 9.27
C GLN A 71 -19.44 -18.53 9.55
N PRO A 72 -19.48 -19.72 10.15
CA PRO A 72 -18.31 -20.59 10.23
C PRO A 72 -17.76 -20.87 8.83
N VAL A 73 -16.43 -20.78 8.69
CA VAL A 73 -15.73 -21.08 7.43
C VAL A 73 -14.77 -22.26 7.65
N THR A 74 -14.68 -23.13 6.66
CA THR A 74 -13.67 -24.20 6.57
C THR A 74 -12.83 -24.02 5.32
N GLU A 75 -11.65 -24.65 5.28
CA GLU A 75 -10.75 -24.61 4.10
C GLU A 75 -10.35 -23.19 3.65
N LEU A 76 -10.31 -22.23 4.59
CA LEU A 76 -9.90 -20.86 4.32
C LEU A 76 -8.47 -20.82 3.77
N THR A 77 -8.34 -20.32 2.55
CA THR A 77 -7.05 -20.03 1.90
C THR A 77 -7.08 -18.59 1.43
N GLU A 78 -6.04 -17.83 1.77
CA GLU A 78 -5.87 -16.46 1.31
C GLU A 78 -4.54 -16.37 0.55
N GLU A 79 -4.59 -15.90 -0.68
CA GLU A 79 -3.42 -15.76 -1.53
C GLU A 79 -3.21 -14.29 -1.82
N VAL A 80 -2.05 -13.75 -1.43
CA VAL A 80 -1.72 -12.34 -1.60
C VAL A 80 -0.62 -12.18 -2.64
N THR A 81 -0.80 -11.19 -3.51
CA THR A 81 0.23 -10.69 -4.43
C THR A 81 0.28 -9.18 -4.29
N ILE A 82 1.48 -8.61 -4.20
CA ILE A 82 1.66 -7.16 -4.15
C ILE A 82 2.58 -6.74 -5.29
N ILE A 83 2.13 -5.79 -6.09
CA ILE A 83 2.85 -5.25 -7.25
C ILE A 83 2.99 -3.74 -7.15
N ALA A 84 4.04 -3.21 -7.75
CA ALA A 84 4.14 -1.81 -8.13
C ALA A 84 3.88 -1.66 -9.63
N ILE A 85 3.11 -0.66 -10.01
CA ILE A 85 2.84 -0.27 -11.38
C ILE A 85 3.40 1.14 -11.55
N LEU A 86 4.38 1.29 -12.43
CA LEU A 86 4.95 2.58 -12.82
C LEU A 86 4.47 2.90 -14.23
N GLU A 87 3.84 4.06 -14.43
CA GLU A 87 3.26 4.41 -15.72
C GLU A 87 3.47 5.88 -16.10
N ASN A 88 3.59 6.10 -17.40
CA ASN A 88 3.25 7.37 -18.03
C ASN A 88 1.84 7.21 -18.60
N PRO A 89 0.83 7.89 -18.03
CA PRO A 89 -0.56 7.72 -18.44
C PRO A 89 -0.73 7.74 -19.95
N GLU A 90 -1.46 6.76 -20.47
CA GLU A 90 -1.75 6.59 -21.91
C GLU A 90 -0.56 6.25 -22.83
N VAL A 91 0.69 6.29 -22.34
CA VAL A 91 1.89 6.04 -23.15
C VAL A 91 2.49 4.67 -22.87
N TRP A 92 2.77 4.36 -21.59
CA TRP A 92 3.38 3.09 -21.20
C TRP A 92 3.15 2.75 -19.74
N SER A 93 3.24 1.47 -19.41
CA SER A 93 3.18 0.95 -18.05
C SER A 93 4.20 -0.18 -17.84
N LYS A 94 4.82 -0.24 -16.67
CA LYS A 94 5.72 -1.32 -16.22
C LYS A 94 5.27 -1.83 -14.86
N THR A 95 5.26 -3.14 -14.70
CA THR A 95 4.86 -3.80 -13.45
C THR A 95 6.04 -4.49 -12.80
N PHE A 96 6.14 -4.35 -11.48
CA PHE A 96 7.15 -4.98 -10.62
C PHE A 96 6.45 -5.81 -9.55
N VAL A 97 6.91 -7.03 -9.36
CA VAL A 97 6.45 -7.87 -8.25
C VAL A 97 7.21 -7.45 -7.00
N LEU A 98 6.49 -6.92 -6.01
CA LEU A 98 7.05 -6.54 -4.71
C LEU A 98 6.97 -7.70 -3.73
N VAL A 99 5.83 -8.38 -3.73
CA VAL A 99 5.61 -9.62 -2.99
C VAL A 99 5.08 -10.66 -3.97
N PRO A 100 5.81 -11.76 -4.19
CA PRO A 100 5.33 -12.83 -5.07
C PRO A 100 4.09 -13.48 -4.47
N HIS A 101 3.35 -14.19 -5.31
CA HIS A 101 2.18 -14.96 -4.90
C HIS A 101 2.52 -15.81 -3.66
N THR A 102 1.85 -15.50 -2.55
CA THR A 102 2.13 -16.10 -1.25
C THR A 102 0.83 -16.53 -0.59
N LYS A 103 0.79 -17.79 -0.15
CA LYS A 103 -0.31 -18.33 0.65
C LYS A 103 -0.21 -17.85 2.10
N LYS A 104 -1.34 -17.36 2.61
CA LYS A 104 -1.59 -16.94 3.99
C LYS A 104 -2.92 -17.55 4.44
N SER A 105 -3.17 -17.47 5.74
CA SER A 105 -4.41 -17.95 6.35
C SER A 105 -4.69 -17.13 7.61
N GLY A 106 -5.93 -16.71 7.77
CA GLY A 106 -6.35 -15.80 8.82
C GLY A 106 -5.86 -14.36 8.59
N GLY A 107 -6.15 -13.47 9.53
CA GLY A 107 -5.66 -12.09 9.47
C GLY A 107 -4.13 -12.06 9.38
N PHE A 108 -3.59 -11.39 8.35
CA PHE A 108 -2.17 -11.38 8.05
C PHE A 108 -1.65 -9.97 7.78
N SER A 109 -0.33 -9.83 7.94
CA SER A 109 0.43 -8.64 7.59
C SER A 109 1.61 -9.04 6.72
N VAL A 110 1.88 -8.27 5.67
CA VAL A 110 3.03 -8.44 4.78
C VAL A 110 3.76 -7.12 4.65
N SER A 111 5.03 -7.12 5.07
CA SER A 111 5.92 -5.97 4.89
C SER A 111 6.83 -6.18 3.69
N PHE A 112 7.08 -5.11 2.95
CA PHE A 112 7.91 -5.12 1.76
C PHE A 112 8.62 -3.77 1.59
N PRO A 113 9.88 -3.78 1.13
CA PRO A 113 10.61 -2.56 0.85
C PRO A 113 10.10 -1.91 -0.45
N LEU A 114 10.09 -0.58 -0.48
CA LEU A 114 9.86 0.24 -1.66
C LEU A 114 11.11 1.05 -1.97
N ASP A 115 11.77 0.71 -3.09
CA ASP A 115 12.95 1.42 -3.55
C ASP A 115 12.56 2.59 -4.47
N ILE A 116 12.31 3.74 -3.85
CA ILE A 116 11.95 4.98 -4.57
C ILE A 116 13.08 5.45 -5.50
N ASN A 117 14.34 5.17 -5.14
CA ASN A 117 15.49 5.52 -5.98
C ASN A 117 15.48 4.68 -7.26
N HIS A 118 15.22 3.37 -7.16
CA HIS A 118 15.10 2.47 -8.32
C HIS A 118 14.02 2.93 -9.30
N PHE A 119 12.82 3.28 -8.82
CA PHE A 119 11.76 3.79 -9.70
C PHE A 119 12.15 5.10 -10.37
N THR A 120 12.78 6.01 -9.64
CA THR A 120 13.24 7.31 -10.17
C THR A 120 14.33 7.13 -11.24
N GLU A 121 15.32 6.26 -11.00
CA GLU A 121 16.37 5.94 -11.98
C GLU A 121 15.80 5.30 -13.24
N MET A 122 14.79 4.44 -13.10
CA MET A 122 14.12 3.84 -14.23
C MET A 122 13.34 4.85 -15.07
N LEU A 123 12.63 5.79 -14.44
CA LEU A 123 11.96 6.88 -15.14
C LEU A 123 12.95 7.73 -15.95
N GLU A 124 14.09 8.05 -15.34
CA GLU A 124 15.16 8.81 -16.00
C GLU A 124 15.75 8.05 -17.20
N ALA A 125 15.98 6.74 -17.07
CA ALA A 125 16.44 5.89 -18.17
C ALA A 125 15.42 5.86 -19.32
N ILE A 126 14.14 5.60 -19.03
CA ILE A 126 13.08 5.57 -20.04
C ILE A 126 12.95 6.93 -20.74
N ARG A 127 13.03 8.03 -20.00
CA ARG A 127 13.00 9.38 -20.57
C ARG A 127 14.19 9.62 -21.51
N SER A 128 15.39 9.19 -21.12
CA SER A 128 16.60 9.31 -21.92
C SER A 128 16.52 8.50 -23.22
N GLU A 129 15.92 7.30 -23.16
CA GLU A 129 15.76 6.41 -24.31
C GLU A 129 14.67 6.87 -25.29
N THR A 130 13.52 7.30 -24.76
CA THR A 130 12.35 7.63 -25.57
C THR A 130 12.34 9.08 -26.05
N GLY A 131 13.03 9.98 -25.35
CA GLY A 131 12.97 11.42 -25.60
C GLY A 131 11.60 12.05 -25.31
N VAL A 132 10.66 11.30 -24.72
CA VAL A 132 9.31 11.78 -24.39
C VAL A 132 9.32 12.32 -22.95
N PRO A 133 9.21 13.64 -22.75
CA PRO A 133 9.02 14.18 -21.41
C PRO A 133 7.59 13.89 -20.92
N ALA A 134 7.44 13.65 -19.62
CA ALA A 134 6.16 13.66 -18.94
C ALA A 134 6.22 14.67 -17.79
N GLU A 135 5.12 15.36 -17.52
CA GLU A 135 5.03 16.28 -16.37
C GLU A 135 4.96 15.52 -15.05
N SER A 136 4.33 14.34 -15.06
CA SER A 136 4.22 13.42 -13.94
C SER A 136 4.04 11.98 -14.44
N TYR A 137 4.46 11.03 -13.62
CA TYR A 137 4.24 9.60 -13.76
C TYR A 137 3.41 9.12 -12.57
N ASN A 138 2.68 8.01 -12.72
CA ASN A 138 1.99 7.40 -11.58
C ASN A 138 2.78 6.20 -11.09
N LEU A 139 2.92 6.09 -9.77
CA LEU A 139 3.36 4.90 -9.07
C LEU A 139 2.19 4.37 -8.26
N THR A 140 1.69 3.18 -8.60
CA THR A 140 0.60 2.51 -7.90
C THR A 140 1.10 1.23 -7.26
N ILE A 141 0.98 1.13 -5.94
CA ILE A 141 1.14 -0.11 -5.20
C ILE A 141 -0.22 -0.78 -5.14
N LYS A 142 -0.33 -2.01 -5.66
CA LYS A 142 -1.58 -2.77 -5.68
C LYS A 142 -1.41 -4.07 -4.91
N ALA A 143 -2.27 -4.29 -3.92
CA ALA A 143 -2.41 -5.56 -3.22
C ALA A 143 -3.67 -6.26 -3.72
N ASP A 144 -3.50 -7.47 -4.25
CA ASP A 144 -4.59 -8.38 -4.60
C ASP A 144 -4.59 -9.55 -3.63
N VAL A 145 -5.73 -9.77 -2.98
CA VAL A 145 -5.98 -10.90 -2.09
C VAL A 145 -7.09 -11.74 -2.67
N HIS A 146 -6.76 -12.98 -3.05
CA HIS A 146 -7.73 -13.99 -3.45
C HIS A 146 -8.07 -14.86 -2.25
N THR A 147 -9.33 -14.86 -1.86
CA THR A 147 -9.84 -15.62 -0.71
C THR A 147 -10.76 -16.72 -1.20
N THR A 148 -10.42 -17.96 -0.86
CA THR A 148 -11.29 -19.12 -1.07
C THR A 148 -11.63 -19.78 0.26
N ALA A 149 -12.89 -20.15 0.47
CA ALA A 149 -13.32 -20.87 1.66
C ALA A 149 -14.61 -21.68 1.39
N GLN A 150 -14.98 -22.55 2.33
CA GLN A 150 -16.26 -23.26 2.31
C GLN A 150 -17.15 -22.79 3.46
N THR A 151 -18.45 -22.69 3.21
CA THR A 151 -19.49 -22.41 4.20
C THR A 151 -20.68 -23.35 4.00
N ASP A 152 -21.54 -23.44 5.00
CA ASP A 152 -22.81 -24.19 4.91
C ASP A 152 -23.76 -23.63 3.83
N PHE A 153 -23.50 -22.43 3.33
CA PHE A 153 -24.31 -21.75 2.29
C PHE A 153 -23.67 -21.82 0.90
N GLY A 154 -22.49 -22.43 0.77
CA GLY A 154 -21.75 -22.56 -0.48
C GLY A 154 -20.29 -22.11 -0.38
N PRO A 155 -19.53 -22.27 -1.47
CA PRO A 155 -18.14 -21.83 -1.55
C PRO A 155 -18.05 -20.30 -1.60
N ILE A 156 -16.97 -19.79 -1.02
CA ILE A 156 -16.51 -18.41 -1.17
C ILE A 156 -15.32 -18.45 -2.13
N ASP A 157 -15.36 -17.61 -3.16
CA ASP A 157 -14.27 -17.35 -4.08
C ASP A 157 -14.32 -15.86 -4.45
N GLU A 158 -13.48 -15.07 -3.79
CA GLU A 158 -13.54 -13.60 -3.84
C GLU A 158 -12.16 -13.00 -4.03
N VAL A 159 -12.11 -11.91 -4.79
CA VAL A 159 -10.92 -11.07 -4.91
C VAL A 159 -11.18 -9.72 -4.25
N PHE A 160 -10.27 -9.35 -3.35
CA PHE A 160 -10.15 -8.02 -2.76
C PHE A 160 -8.90 -7.34 -3.32
N SER A 161 -9.07 -6.17 -3.91
CA SER A 161 -7.98 -5.35 -4.45
C SER A 161 -7.97 -4.02 -3.73
N GLN A 162 -6.79 -3.60 -3.25
CA GLN A 162 -6.57 -2.26 -2.72
C GLN A 162 -5.35 -1.63 -3.39
N THR A 163 -5.42 -0.34 -3.66
CA THR A 163 -4.34 0.42 -4.27
C THR A 163 -3.93 1.61 -3.42
N LEU A 164 -2.62 1.83 -3.31
CA LEU A 164 -2.02 3.06 -2.82
C LEU A 164 -1.28 3.71 -4.00
N SER A 165 -1.71 4.89 -4.42
CA SER A 165 -1.15 5.55 -5.61
C SER A 165 -0.44 6.85 -5.25
N SER A 166 0.58 7.19 -6.02
CA SER A 166 1.33 8.43 -5.90
C SER A 166 1.67 8.99 -7.28
N ALA A 167 1.70 10.32 -7.37
CA ALA A 167 2.33 10.99 -8.50
C ALA A 167 3.85 11.13 -8.24
N LEU A 168 4.66 10.60 -9.15
CA LEU A 168 6.09 10.89 -9.25
C LEU A 168 6.30 11.93 -10.36
N GLY A 169 6.63 13.16 -9.99
CA GLY A 169 6.92 14.23 -10.94
C GLY A 169 7.88 15.24 -10.35
N LYS A 170 8.77 15.82 -11.17
CA LYS A 170 9.68 16.91 -10.75
C LYS A 170 10.54 16.59 -9.50
N GLY A 171 10.79 15.31 -9.24
CA GLY A 171 11.56 14.84 -8.09
C GLY A 171 10.79 14.72 -6.78
N THR A 172 9.46 14.85 -6.81
CA THR A 172 8.59 14.76 -5.63
C THR A 172 7.68 13.53 -5.67
N LEU A 173 7.28 13.06 -4.49
CA LEU A 173 6.41 11.92 -4.26
C LEU A 173 5.32 12.32 -3.26
N GLU A 174 4.06 12.11 -3.63
CA GLU A 174 2.87 12.44 -2.83
C GLU A 174 1.89 11.27 -2.87
N TRP A 175 1.55 10.67 -1.71
CA TRP A 175 0.65 9.52 -1.64
C TRP A 175 -0.81 9.97 -1.54
N ASN A 176 -1.68 9.35 -2.33
CA ASN A 176 -3.13 9.50 -2.24
C ASN A 176 -3.65 8.74 -1.01
N GLU A 177 -4.51 9.37 -0.22
CA GLU A 177 -4.69 9.07 1.21
C GLU A 177 -5.63 7.91 1.57
N GLU A 178 -6.00 7.04 0.61
CA GLU A 178 -6.91 5.92 0.90
C GLU A 178 -6.16 4.70 1.45
N LEU A 179 -5.66 4.85 2.68
CA LEU A 179 -4.87 3.82 3.38
C LEU A 179 -5.72 2.64 3.86
N ILE A 180 -7.02 2.83 4.09
CA ILE A 180 -7.92 1.78 4.61
C ILE A 180 -9.07 1.57 3.63
N GLN A 181 -9.32 0.31 3.27
CA GLN A 181 -10.45 -0.06 2.40
C GLN A 181 -11.17 -1.32 2.87
N SER A 182 -12.49 -1.37 2.67
CA SER A 182 -13.30 -2.55 2.95
C SER A 182 -14.29 -2.84 1.83
N LYS A 183 -14.50 -4.12 1.53
CA LYS A 183 -15.47 -4.60 0.53
C LYS A 183 -16.50 -5.49 1.25
N PRO A 184 -17.75 -5.05 1.43
CA PRO A 184 -18.83 -5.92 1.92
C PRO A 184 -19.29 -6.85 0.78
N VAL A 185 -19.52 -8.13 1.10
CA VAL A 185 -20.04 -9.13 0.16
C VAL A 185 -21.16 -9.92 0.86
N SER A 186 -22.18 -10.33 0.10
CA SER A 186 -23.28 -11.16 0.60
C SER A 186 -23.31 -12.49 -0.12
N ILE A 187 -23.42 -13.59 0.64
CA ILE A 187 -23.59 -14.94 0.08
C ILE A 187 -25.09 -15.15 -0.12
N THR A 188 -25.52 -15.42 -1.35
CA THR A 188 -26.94 -15.66 -1.65
C THR A 188 -27.16 -17.15 -1.88
N THR A 189 -28.00 -17.78 -1.06
CA THR A 189 -28.35 -19.20 -1.20
C THR A 189 -29.05 -19.44 -2.54
N SER A 190 -28.48 -20.26 -3.41
CA SER A 190 -29.25 -20.87 -4.49
C SER A 190 -30.01 -22.05 -3.92
N GLN A 191 -31.33 -21.91 -3.72
CA GLN A 191 -32.18 -23.05 -3.40
C GLN A 191 -32.22 -23.99 -4.62
N MET A 192 -31.82 -25.25 -4.44
CA MET A 192 -32.28 -26.39 -5.23
C MET A 192 -32.65 -27.54 -4.31
#